data_AF-A0A940EYU6-F1
#
_entry.id   AF-A0A940EYU6-F1
#
_cell.length_a   1.000
_cell.length_b   1.000
_cell.length_c   1.000
_cell.angle_alpha   90.00
_cell.angle_beta   90.00
_cell.angle_gamma   90.00
#
_symmetry.space_group_name_H-M   'P 1'
#
loop_
_entity.id
_entity.type
_entity.pdbx_description
1 polymer ?
#
loop_
_entity_poly.entity_id
_entity_poly.type
_entity_poly.pdbx_seq_one_letter_code
_entity_poly.pdbx_strand_id
1 'polypeptide(L)'
;MTAGMDEITQLALTLPVDQRAQVAKALLASLDDPADSAEVHEAWTAEIKSRVDDITSGRVQTIPHDEVKARLAADRAARQQR
;
A
#
# COMPACT_ATOMS: atom_id res chain seq x y z
N MET A 1 -6.52 -28.54 13.04
CA MET A 1 -7.70 -28.19 12.21
C MET A 1 -7.50 -26.75 11.76
N THR A 2 -7.38 -26.51 10.47
CA THR A 2 -7.29 -25.15 9.91
C THR A 2 -8.70 -24.66 9.59
N ALA A 3 -9.11 -23.55 10.20
CA ALA A 3 -10.35 -22.86 9.84
C ALA A 3 -10.27 -22.40 8.38
N GLY A 4 -11.41 -22.42 7.68
CA GLY A 4 -11.48 -21.94 6.29
C GLY A 4 -11.29 -20.42 6.21
N MET A 5 -10.86 -19.91 5.05
CA MET A 5 -10.66 -18.46 4.83
C MET A 5 -11.92 -17.64 5.18
N ASP A 6 -13.09 -18.14 4.79
CA ASP A 6 -14.38 -17.47 5.05
C ASP A 6 -14.70 -17.44 6.55
N GLU A 7 -14.43 -18.53 7.26
CA GLU A 7 -14.64 -18.64 8.71
C GLU A 7 -13.75 -17.65 9.48
N ILE A 8 -12.46 -17.57 9.13
CA ILE A 8 -11.51 -16.61 9.71
C ILE A 8 -11.97 -15.18 9.44
N THR A 9 -12.41 -14.90 8.21
CA THR A 9 -12.87 -13.57 7.80
C THR A 9 -14.12 -13.17 8.59
N GLN A 10 -15.11 -14.04 8.68
CA GLN A 10 -16.34 -13.77 9.43
C GLN A 10 -16.05 -13.55 10.92
N LEU A 11 -15.17 -14.36 11.51
CA LEU A 11 -14.76 -14.17 12.89
C LEU A 11 -14.06 -12.82 13.10
N ALA A 12 -13.11 -12.45 12.23
CA ALA A 12 -12.42 -11.17 12.32
C ALA A 12 -13.38 -9.99 12.19
N LEU A 13 -14.41 -10.08 11.34
CA LEU A 13 -15.42 -9.03 11.17
C LEU A 13 -16.30 -8.83 12.41
N THR A 14 -16.42 -9.84 13.28
CA THR A 14 -17.19 -9.72 14.54
C THR A 14 -16.46 -8.90 15.63
N LEU A 15 -15.15 -8.67 15.47
CA LEU A 15 -14.36 -7.93 16.46
C LEU A 15 -14.70 -6.44 16.47
N PRO A 16 -14.50 -5.73 17.59
CA PRO A 16 -14.47 -4.27 17.65
C PRO A 16 -13.47 -3.67 16.65
N VAL A 17 -13.72 -2.43 16.21
CA VAL A 17 -12.94 -1.78 15.14
C VAL A 17 -11.44 -1.76 15.41
N ASP A 18 -11.03 -1.49 16.64
CA ASP A 18 -9.61 -1.42 17.02
C ASP A 18 -8.93 -2.78 16.93
N GLN A 19 -9.63 -3.85 17.30
CA GLN A 19 -9.12 -5.22 17.20
C GLN A 19 -9.08 -5.68 15.74
N ARG A 20 -10.06 -5.30 14.92
CA ARG A 20 -10.01 -5.55 13.46
C ARG A 20 -8.80 -4.87 12.83
N ALA A 21 -8.49 -3.64 13.23
CA ALA A 21 -7.31 -2.92 12.74
C ALA A 21 -6.01 -3.65 13.11
N GLN A 22 -5.91 -4.20 14.33
CA GLN A 22 -4.76 -4.99 14.75
C GLN A 22 -4.60 -6.28 13.93
N VAL A 23 -5.70 -7.02 13.70
CA VAL A 23 -5.68 -8.23 12.85
C VAL A 23 -5.28 -7.88 11.42
N ALA A 24 -5.86 -6.83 10.83
CA ALA A 24 -5.51 -6.38 9.50
C ALA A 24 -4.03 -6.00 9.40
N LYS A 25 -3.48 -5.28 10.40
CA LYS A 25 -2.06 -4.94 10.45
C LYS A 25 -1.17 -6.18 10.51
N ALA A 26 -1.50 -7.16 11.33
CA ALA A 26 -0.72 -8.40 11.45
C ALA A 26 -0.75 -9.22 10.15
N LEU A 27 -1.91 -9.29 9.49
CA LEU A 27 -2.04 -9.95 8.19
C LEU A 27 -1.24 -9.22 7.10
N LEU A 28 -1.32 -7.89 7.04
CA LEU A 28 -0.51 -7.11 6.10
C LEU A 28 0.98 -7.33 6.32
N ALA A 29 1.45 -7.29 7.58
CA ALA A 29 2.85 -7.55 7.90
C ALA A 29 3.30 -8.97 7.55
N SER A 30 2.38 -9.94 7.52
CA SER A 30 2.70 -11.31 7.09
C SER A 30 2.87 -11.45 5.57
N LEU A 31 2.42 -10.46 4.80
CA LEU A 31 2.60 -10.41 3.34
C LEU A 31 3.91 -9.72 2.94
N ASP A 32 4.58 -9.02 3.87
CA ASP A 32 5.89 -8.44 3.61
C ASP A 32 6.88 -9.59 3.34
N ASP A 33 7.53 -9.55 2.17
CA ASP A 33 8.47 -10.60 1.78
C ASP A 33 9.70 -10.53 2.69
N PRO A 34 10.09 -11.61 3.39
CA PRO A 34 11.35 -11.64 4.14
C PRO A 34 12.58 -11.38 3.26
N ALA A 35 12.45 -11.48 1.93
CA ALA A 35 13.49 -11.17 0.95
C ALA A 35 13.63 -9.67 0.63
N ASP A 36 12.74 -8.79 1.13
CA ASP A 36 12.99 -7.35 1.10
C ASP A 36 14.18 -7.05 2.02
N SER A 37 15.37 -7.03 1.40
CA SER A 37 16.61 -6.82 2.11
C SER A 37 16.60 -5.44 2.78
N ALA A 38 17.34 -5.30 3.88
CA ALA A 38 17.56 -4.01 4.51
C ALA A 38 18.07 -2.94 3.51
N GLU A 39 18.79 -3.39 2.48
CA GLU A 39 19.25 -2.57 1.35
C GLU A 39 18.08 -2.04 0.50
N VAL A 40 17.07 -2.86 0.18
CA VAL A 40 15.85 -2.39 -0.52
C VAL A 40 15.16 -1.32 0.32
N HIS A 41 14.99 -1.55 1.62
CA HIS A 41 14.36 -0.58 2.52
C HIS A 41 15.14 0.75 2.60
N GLU A 42 16.47 0.68 2.68
CA GLU A 42 17.35 1.85 2.69
C GLU A 42 17.26 2.63 1.37
N ALA A 43 17.31 1.93 0.23
CA ALA A 43 17.18 2.54 -1.09
C ALA A 43 15.84 3.26 -1.27
N TRP A 44 14.73 2.64 -0.83
CA TRP A 44 13.41 3.27 -0.85
C TRP A 44 13.34 4.48 0.08
N THR A 45 13.94 4.41 1.26
CA THR A 45 13.99 5.54 2.20
C THR A 45 14.75 6.72 1.60
N ALA A 46 15.90 6.46 0.97
CA ALA A 46 16.69 7.48 0.28
C ALA A 46 15.91 8.12 -0.88
N GLU A 47 15.23 7.31 -1.69
CA GLU A 47 14.42 7.77 -2.82
C GLU A 47 13.24 8.64 -2.37
N ILE A 48 12.51 8.22 -1.34
CA ILE A 48 11.38 8.99 -0.79
C ILE A 48 11.87 10.37 -0.32
N LYS A 49 12.98 10.40 0.42
CA LYS A 49 13.58 11.66 0.87
C LYS A 49 13.95 12.57 -0.29
N SER A 50 14.64 12.02 -1.30
CA SER A 50 15.01 12.75 -2.51
C SER A 50 13.79 13.35 -3.21
N ARG A 51 12.71 12.58 -3.40
CA ARG A 51 11.48 13.06 -4.04
C ARG A 51 10.76 14.15 -3.24
N VAL A 52 10.74 14.03 -1.92
CA VAL A 52 10.18 15.07 -1.05
C VAL A 52 11.00 16.36 -1.19
N ASP A 53 12.32 16.27 -1.21
CA ASP A 53 13.19 17.43 -1.40
C ASP A 53 12.99 18.06 -2.78
N ASP A 54 12.86 17.26 -3.84
CA ASP A 54 12.58 17.74 -5.19
C ASP A 54 11.27 18.53 -5.28
N ILE A 55 10.21 18.01 -4.65
CA ILE A 55 8.89 18.64 -4.62
C ILE A 55 8.94 19.94 -3.81
N THR A 56 9.48 19.88 -2.59
CA THR A 56 9.48 21.02 -1.66
C THR A 56 10.39 22.16 -2.11
N SER A 57 11.47 21.83 -2.82
CA SER A 57 12.36 22.83 -3.43
C SER A 57 11.88 23.35 -4.78
N GLY A 58 10.83 22.76 -5.36
CA GLY A 58 10.31 23.13 -6.68
C GLY A 58 11.21 22.70 -7.85
N ARG A 59 12.14 21.76 -7.65
CA ARG A 59 12.97 21.18 -8.73
C ARG A 59 12.15 20.39 -9.74
N VAL A 60 10.98 19.90 -9.34
CA VAL A 60 10.04 19.18 -10.20
C VAL A 60 8.72 19.92 -10.33
N GLN A 61 8.12 19.85 -11.52
CA GLN A 61 6.76 20.33 -11.73
C GLN A 61 5.77 19.26 -11.27
N THR A 62 4.96 19.59 -10.27
CA THR A 62 3.87 18.72 -9.81
C THR A 62 2.61 18.93 -10.66
N ILE A 63 1.74 17.92 -10.64
CA ILE A 63 0.40 18.00 -11.24
C ILE A 63 -0.66 17.99 -10.12
N PRO A 64 -1.86 18.57 -10.36
CA PRO A 64 -2.95 18.51 -9.41
C PRO A 64 -3.34 17.07 -9.06
N HIS A 65 -3.75 16.86 -7.81
CA HIS A 65 -4.16 15.54 -7.33
C HIS A 65 -5.30 14.92 -8.15
N ASP A 66 -6.27 15.72 -8.58
CA ASP A 66 -7.41 15.25 -9.38
C ASP A 66 -6.96 14.70 -10.74
N GLU A 67 -5.91 15.28 -11.33
CA GLU A 67 -5.31 14.80 -12.56
C GLU A 67 -4.62 13.44 -12.35
N VAL A 68 -3.89 13.26 -11.24
CA VAL A 68 -3.31 11.96 -10.87
C VAL A 68 -4.39 10.89 -10.75
N LYS A 69 -5.50 11.20 -10.06
CA LYS A 69 -6.62 10.28 -9.86
C LYS A 69 -7.28 9.86 -11.18
N ALA A 70 -7.49 10.82 -12.08
CA ALA A 70 -8.07 10.56 -13.40
C ALA A 70 -7.19 9.62 -14.22
N ARG A 71 -5.87 9.88 -14.27
CA ARG A 71 -4.89 9.03 -14.98
C ARG A 71 -4.88 7.60 -14.42
N LEU A 72 -4.81 7.45 -13.10
CA LEU A 72 -4.81 6.13 -12.45
C LEU A 72 -6.09 5.33 -12.73
N ALA A 73 -7.25 6.00 -12.81
CA ALA A 73 -8.51 5.35 -13.15
C ALA A 73 -8.51 4.84 -14.60
N ALA A 74 -8.05 5.67 -15.54
CA ALA A 74 -7.91 5.29 -16.94
C ALA A 74 -6.96 4.08 -17.12
N ASP A 75 -5.80 4.09 -16.46
CA ASP A 75 -4.83 2.99 -16.53
C ASP A 75 -5.37 1.66 -15.98
N ARG A 76 -6.22 1.71 -14.94
CA ARG A 76 -6.88 0.49 -14.41
C ARG A 76 -7.91 -0.04 -15.39
N ALA A 77 -8.75 0.83 -15.95
CA ALA A 77 -9.75 0.45 -16.94
C ALA A 77 -9.09 -0.21 -18.17
N ALA A 78 -7.98 0.34 -18.65
CA ALA A 78 -7.22 -0.23 -19.75
C ALA A 78 -6.62 -1.61 -19.45
N ARG A 79 -6.14 -1.84 -18.22
CA ARG A 79 -5.61 -3.15 -17.78
C ARG A 79 -6.68 -4.24 -17.69
N GLN A 80 -7.91 -3.87 -17.37
CA GLN A 80 -9.04 -4.82 -17.24
C GLN A 80 -9.61 -5.27 -18.59
N GLN A 81 -9.24 -4.61 -19.69
CA GLN A 81 -9.66 -4.94 -21.05
C GLN A 81 -8.63 -5.78 -21.82
N ARG A 82 -7.50 -6.13 -21.19
CA ARG A 82 -6.46 -7.03 -21.72
C ARG A 82 -6.65 -8.43 -21.16
#